data_AF-A0A7S3AB14-F1
#
_entry.id   AF-A0A7S3AB14-F1
#
_cell.length_a   1.000
_cell.length_b   1.000
_cell.length_c   1.000
_cell.angle_alpha   90.00
_cell.angle_beta   90.00
_cell.angle_gamma   90.00
#
_symmetry.space_group_name_H-M   'P 1'
#
loop_
_entity.id
_entity.type
_entity.pdbx_description
1 polymer ?
#
loop_
_entity_poly.entity_id
_entity_poly.type
_entity_poly.pdbx_seq_one_letter_code
_entity_poly.pdbx_strand_id
1 'polypeptide(L)'
;MELSVKLTDEAEDDDAVFRKPGTASLKRRATLLRYEEIHESREKELVQHGEKLVGFKPLRKTGVIYVTEQAAKKGFSPSDPSWANFGQGAPETGDIPGAPSRPKLVDIPPEFEEYAPVSGTTELRMAIANYYNEWFRQGQATLYTADNVCVVPGGRAGLTRIMSCIVNAMVGYFLPDYT
;
A
#
# COMPACT_ATOMS: atom_id res chain seq x y z
N MET A 1 -23.17 -7.83 -21.97
CA MET A 1 -23.22 -8.88 -20.95
C MET A 1 -23.62 -8.21 -19.65
N GLU A 2 -24.91 -8.31 -19.29
CA GLU A 2 -25.46 -7.69 -18.08
C GLU A 2 -25.03 -8.49 -16.85
N LEU A 3 -24.31 -7.83 -15.94
CA LEU A 3 -23.90 -8.39 -14.65
C LEU A 3 -25.08 -8.28 -13.68
N SER A 4 -25.74 -9.41 -13.41
CA SER A 4 -26.75 -9.54 -12.35
C SER A 4 -26.05 -9.88 -11.03
N VAL A 5 -26.31 -9.08 -10.00
CA VAL A 5 -25.67 -9.16 -8.70
C VAL A 5 -26.72 -9.59 -7.68
N LYS A 6 -26.55 -10.78 -7.09
CA LYS A 6 -27.37 -11.25 -5.96
C LYS A 6 -26.80 -10.69 -4.65
N LEU A 7 -27.67 -10.15 -3.81
CA LEU A 7 -27.41 -9.75 -2.43
C LEU A 7 -28.10 -10.78 -1.54
N THR A 8 -27.36 -11.33 -0.57
CA THR A 8 -27.89 -12.21 0.48
C THR A 8 -28.26 -11.35 1.70
N ASP A 9 -29.40 -11.66 2.33
CA ASP A 9 -30.09 -10.85 3.35
C ASP A 9 -29.46 -10.88 4.77
N GLU A 10 -28.21 -11.29 4.92
CA GLU A 10 -27.56 -11.42 6.23
C GLU A 10 -26.43 -10.39 6.37
N ALA A 11 -26.82 -9.14 6.64
CA ALA A 11 -25.91 -8.07 7.02
C ALA A 11 -25.98 -7.87 8.55
N GLU A 12 -24.99 -8.42 9.26
CA GLU A 12 -24.66 -7.95 10.61
C GLU A 12 -24.02 -6.55 10.52
N ASP A 13 -24.33 -5.72 11.51
CA ASP A 13 -24.49 -4.26 11.48
C ASP A 13 -23.21 -3.40 11.27
N ASP A 14 -22.07 -3.96 10.83
CA ASP A 14 -20.77 -3.26 10.81
C ASP A 14 -20.12 -3.05 9.43
N ASP A 15 -20.70 -3.55 8.34
CA ASP A 15 -20.02 -3.60 7.04
C ASP A 15 -20.71 -2.79 5.94
N ALA A 16 -20.49 -1.48 5.91
CA ALA A 16 -20.88 -0.65 4.77
C ALA A 16 -19.86 -0.75 3.62
N VAL A 17 -19.98 -1.78 2.77
CA VAL A 17 -19.39 -1.79 1.41
C VAL A 17 -20.42 -1.26 0.42
N PHE A 18 -20.08 -0.19 -0.31
CA PHE A 18 -21.00 0.53 -1.20
C PHE A 18 -21.65 -0.36 -2.27
N ARG A 19 -22.99 -0.38 -2.32
CA ARG A 19 -23.80 -0.81 -3.49
C ARG A 19 -24.92 0.20 -3.79
N LYS A 20 -25.28 0.34 -5.08
CA LYS A 20 -26.22 1.35 -5.62
C LYS A 20 -27.64 1.25 -5.03
N PRO A 21 -28.39 2.37 -4.96
CA PRO A 21 -29.64 2.43 -4.22
C PRO A 21 -30.84 1.96 -5.05
N GLY A 22 -31.63 1.04 -4.49
CA GLY A 22 -32.98 0.71 -4.94
C GLY A 22 -34.02 1.41 -4.08
N THR A 23 -35.07 1.90 -4.72
CA THR A 23 -36.20 2.65 -4.16
C THR A 23 -36.99 1.84 -3.13
N ALA A 24 -36.61 1.92 -1.85
CA ALA A 24 -37.49 1.50 -0.76
C ALA A 24 -37.28 2.43 0.44
N SER A 25 -38.35 3.14 0.79
CA SER A 25 -38.46 3.99 1.97
C SER A 25 -38.32 3.13 3.24
N LEU A 26 -37.09 2.96 3.73
CA LEU A 26 -36.82 2.38 5.04
C LEU A 26 -36.35 3.51 5.97
N LYS A 27 -37.15 3.75 7.02
CA LYS A 27 -36.83 4.64 8.15
C LYS A 27 -35.56 4.10 8.84
N ARG A 28 -34.38 4.53 8.39
CA ARG A 28 -33.10 4.20 9.04
C ARG A 28 -32.93 5.08 10.28
N ARG A 29 -33.08 4.50 11.47
CA ARG A 29 -32.34 4.99 12.65
C ARG A 29 -30.90 4.55 12.43
N ALA A 30 -30.04 5.47 12.02
CA ALA A 30 -28.61 5.22 11.93
C ALA A 30 -28.05 5.14 13.35
N THR A 31 -27.75 3.94 13.83
CA THR A 31 -26.89 3.76 14.99
C THR A 31 -25.45 3.81 14.48
N LEU A 32 -24.91 5.02 14.39
CA LEU A 32 -23.46 5.22 14.27
C LEU A 32 -22.87 4.87 15.63
N LEU A 33 -22.45 3.61 15.82
CA LEU A 33 -21.54 3.29 16.93
C LEU A 33 -20.26 4.10 16.69
N ARG A 34 -19.85 4.89 17.69
CA ARG A 34 -18.66 5.70 17.53
C ARG A 34 -17.46 4.76 17.47
N TYR A 35 -16.53 5.06 16.58
CA TYR A 35 -15.22 4.41 16.44
C TYR A 35 -14.61 4.04 17.82
N GLU A 36 -14.72 4.93 18.80
CA GLU A 36 -14.27 4.77 20.19
C GLU A 36 -14.90 3.58 20.95
N GLU A 37 -16.19 3.27 20.77
CA GLU A 37 -16.92 2.25 21.53
C GLU A 37 -16.54 0.83 21.09
N ILE A 38 -16.31 0.63 19.79
CA ILE A 38 -15.79 -0.63 19.22
C ILE A 38 -14.33 -0.86 19.67
N HIS A 39 -13.61 0.20 20.04
CA HIS A 39 -12.20 0.15 20.41
C HIS A 39 -11.94 -0.25 21.85
N GLU A 40 -12.79 0.17 22.79
CA GLU A 40 -12.68 -0.21 24.20
C GLU A 40 -13.02 -1.69 24.45
N SER A 41 -13.99 -2.24 23.73
CA SER A 41 -14.42 -3.63 23.89
C SER A 41 -13.34 -4.63 23.46
N ARG A 42 -12.69 -4.41 22.31
CA ARG A 42 -11.61 -5.28 21.80
C ARG A 42 -10.27 -5.11 22.52
N GLU A 43 -9.99 -3.94 23.09
CA GLU A 43 -8.78 -3.75 23.90
C GLU A 43 -8.86 -4.54 25.22
N LYS A 44 -10.05 -4.65 25.81
CA LYS A 44 -10.29 -5.50 26.99
C LYS A 44 -10.09 -6.99 26.69
N GLU A 45 -10.43 -7.42 25.47
CA GLU A 45 -10.30 -8.82 25.02
C GLU A 45 -8.83 -9.23 24.79
N LEU A 46 -8.01 -8.34 24.20
CA LEU A 46 -6.58 -8.59 23.96
C LEU A 46 -5.73 -8.62 25.24
N VAL A 47 -6.16 -7.93 26.29
CA VAL A 47 -5.52 -7.94 27.61
C VAL A 47 -5.70 -9.30 28.32
N GLN A 48 -6.65 -10.13 27.87
CA GLN A 48 -7.04 -11.35 28.57
C GLN A 48 -6.05 -12.52 28.41
N HIS A 49 -5.07 -12.45 27.49
CA HIS A 49 -4.19 -13.59 27.13
C HIS A 49 -2.67 -13.33 27.12
N GLY A 50 -2.18 -12.18 27.60
CA GLY A 50 -0.73 -11.95 27.69
C GLY A 50 -0.39 -10.72 28.52
N GLU A 51 0.58 -10.85 29.42
CA GLU A 51 1.08 -9.76 30.26
C GLU A 51 1.39 -8.51 29.41
N LYS A 52 0.81 -7.37 29.79
CA LYS A 52 0.99 -6.10 29.07
C LYS A 52 2.44 -5.64 29.24
N LEU A 53 3.26 -5.80 28.21
CA LEU A 53 4.63 -5.26 28.18
C LEU A 53 4.58 -3.74 28.35
N VAL A 54 5.16 -3.24 29.45
CA VAL A 54 5.16 -1.81 29.77
C VAL A 54 5.86 -1.03 28.66
N GLY A 55 5.20 0.00 28.14
CA GLY A 55 5.73 0.85 27.06
C GLY A 55 5.39 0.39 25.64
N PHE A 56 4.84 -0.81 25.45
CA PHE A 56 4.37 -1.29 24.15
C PHE A 56 2.85 -1.13 24.04
N LYS A 57 2.38 -0.55 22.92
CA LYS A 57 0.97 -0.47 22.59
C LYS A 57 0.67 -1.42 21.43
N PRO A 58 -0.44 -2.18 21.48
CA PRO A 58 -0.86 -2.97 20.32
C PRO A 58 -1.14 -2.02 19.16
N LEU A 59 -0.52 -2.28 18.01
CA LEU A 59 -0.80 -1.55 16.78
C LEU A 59 -2.09 -2.07 16.16
N ARG A 60 -2.98 -1.16 15.79
CA ARG A 60 -4.21 -1.49 15.08
C ARG A 60 -3.87 -1.60 13.59
N LYS A 61 -4.43 -2.60 12.91
CA LYS A 61 -4.41 -2.66 11.45
C LYS A 61 -5.31 -1.56 10.92
N THR A 62 -4.80 -0.66 10.10
CA THR A 62 -5.62 0.37 9.44
C THR A 62 -5.47 0.29 7.93
N GLY A 63 -6.17 1.18 7.22
CA GLY A 63 -6.10 1.30 5.76
C GLY A 63 -6.31 -0.02 5.01
N VAL A 64 -5.40 -0.30 4.08
CA VAL A 64 -5.48 -1.46 3.17
C VAL A 64 -5.44 -2.80 3.89
N ILE A 65 -4.70 -2.89 5.01
CA ILE A 65 -4.55 -4.13 5.75
C ILE A 65 -5.87 -4.51 6.41
N TYR A 66 -6.54 -3.53 7.03
CA TYR A 66 -7.86 -3.74 7.62
C TYR A 66 -8.88 -4.21 6.58
N VAL A 67 -8.99 -3.49 5.47
CA VAL A 67 -9.97 -3.79 4.41
C VAL A 67 -9.73 -5.16 3.80
N THR A 68 -8.47 -5.52 3.55
CA THR A 68 -8.12 -6.83 2.98
C THR A 68 -8.43 -7.97 3.94
N GLU A 69 -8.22 -7.78 5.25
CA GLU A 69 -8.60 -8.78 6.25
C GLU A 69 -10.12 -8.98 6.34
N GLN A 70 -10.90 -7.89 6.33
CA GLN A 70 -12.36 -8.00 6.34
C GLN A 70 -12.87 -8.67 5.07
N ALA A 71 -12.32 -8.32 3.91
CA ALA A 71 -12.64 -8.98 2.65
C ALA A 71 -12.36 -10.49 2.73
N ALA A 72 -11.20 -10.89 3.27
CA ALA A 72 -10.85 -12.30 3.44
C ALA A 72 -11.85 -13.04 4.35
N LYS A 73 -12.31 -12.42 5.44
CA LYS A 73 -13.37 -12.99 6.31
C LYS A 73 -14.70 -13.20 5.60
N LYS A 74 -15.00 -12.39 4.58
CA LYS A 74 -16.17 -12.54 3.72
C LYS A 74 -15.94 -13.49 2.53
N GLY A 75 -14.81 -14.20 2.50
CA GLY A 75 -14.49 -15.20 1.48
C GLY A 75 -13.65 -14.70 0.31
N PHE A 76 -13.13 -13.46 0.34
CA PHE A 76 -12.20 -12.99 -0.68
C PHE A 76 -10.93 -13.85 -0.72
N SER A 77 -10.55 -14.28 -1.92
CA SER A 77 -9.25 -14.87 -2.22
C SER A 77 -8.62 -14.14 -3.41
N PRO A 78 -7.30 -13.85 -3.40
CA PRO A 78 -6.59 -13.32 -4.57
C PRO A 78 -6.67 -14.22 -5.82
N SER A 79 -6.96 -15.50 -5.64
CA SER A 79 -7.11 -16.47 -6.74
C SER A 79 -8.53 -16.51 -7.33
N ASP A 80 -9.50 -15.85 -6.70
CA ASP A 80 -10.89 -15.85 -7.17
C ASP A 80 -11.08 -14.82 -8.28
N PRO A 81 -11.31 -15.24 -9.54
CA PRO A 81 -11.45 -14.32 -10.66
C PRO A 81 -12.74 -13.48 -10.60
N SER A 82 -13.70 -13.84 -9.74
CA SER A 82 -14.97 -13.13 -9.60
C SER A 82 -14.88 -11.90 -8.70
N TRP A 83 -13.80 -11.75 -7.92
CA TRP A 83 -13.59 -10.65 -6.98
C TRP A 83 -12.29 -9.92 -7.29
N ALA A 84 -12.31 -8.59 -7.17
CA ALA A 84 -11.11 -7.76 -7.31
C ALA A 84 -10.95 -6.86 -6.08
N ASN A 85 -9.75 -6.83 -5.50
CA ASN A 85 -9.41 -5.94 -4.40
C ASN A 85 -8.75 -4.66 -4.94
N PHE A 86 -9.53 -3.58 -5.03
CA PHE A 86 -9.04 -2.25 -5.42
C PHE A 86 -8.38 -1.47 -4.27
N GLY A 87 -8.29 -2.06 -3.08
CA GLY A 87 -7.64 -1.45 -1.93
C GLY A 87 -6.11 -1.49 -2.02
N GLN A 88 -5.55 -2.58 -2.53
CA GLN A 88 -4.10 -2.75 -2.67
C GLN A 88 -3.64 -2.39 -4.08
N GLY A 89 -2.66 -1.49 -4.19
CA GLY A 89 -1.98 -1.16 -5.44
C GLY A 89 -1.02 -2.26 -5.92
N ALA A 90 -1.47 -3.52 -5.92
CA ALA A 90 -0.68 -4.65 -6.42
C ALA A 90 -0.71 -4.69 -7.97
N PRO A 91 0.44 -4.78 -8.64
CA PRO A 91 0.48 -4.94 -10.09
C PRO A 91 0.06 -6.35 -10.53
N GLU A 92 -0.30 -6.50 -11.81
CA GLU A 92 -0.47 -7.81 -12.45
C GLU A 92 0.86 -8.58 -12.43
N THR A 93 0.83 -9.80 -11.90
CA THR A 93 2.00 -10.67 -11.74
C THR A 93 2.13 -11.72 -12.84
N GLY A 94 1.07 -11.94 -13.62
CA GLY A 94 1.06 -12.83 -14.78
C GLY A 94 1.79 -12.26 -16.00
N ASP A 95 1.74 -13.00 -17.09
CA ASP A 95 2.21 -12.54 -18.40
C ASP A 95 1.19 -11.57 -18.99
N ILE A 96 1.69 -10.44 -19.50
CA ILE A 96 0.85 -9.42 -20.13
C ILE A 96 0.89 -9.62 -21.65
N PRO A 97 -0.25 -9.77 -22.34
CA PRO A 97 -0.28 -9.95 -23.79
C PRO A 97 0.48 -8.83 -24.53
N GLY A 98 1.45 -9.21 -25.35
CA GLY A 98 2.30 -8.27 -26.11
C GLY A 98 3.46 -7.64 -25.33
N ALA A 99 3.59 -7.92 -24.03
CA ALA A 99 4.75 -7.48 -23.25
C ALA A 99 5.95 -8.42 -23.46
N PRO A 100 7.19 -7.93 -23.27
CA PRO A 100 8.38 -8.77 -23.22
C PRO A 100 8.26 -9.86 -22.15
N SER A 101 8.87 -11.02 -22.40
CA SER A 101 8.93 -12.12 -21.44
C SER A 101 9.63 -11.68 -20.14
N ARG A 102 9.03 -11.98 -18.98
CA ARG A 102 9.61 -11.65 -17.68
C ARG A 102 10.76 -12.61 -17.35
N PRO A 103 11.95 -12.12 -16.95
CA PRO A 103 13.03 -12.99 -16.50
C PRO A 103 12.59 -13.78 -15.26
N LYS A 104 12.77 -15.10 -15.30
CA LYS A 104 12.43 -16.01 -14.18
C LYS A 104 13.61 -16.33 -13.27
N LEU A 105 14.82 -16.12 -13.78
CA LEU A 105 16.08 -16.37 -13.10
C LEU A 105 16.95 -15.13 -13.29
N VAL A 106 17.54 -14.67 -12.19
CA VAL A 106 18.59 -13.65 -12.19
C VAL A 106 19.80 -14.34 -11.59
N ASP A 107 20.82 -14.55 -12.40
CA ASP A 107 22.11 -15.03 -11.91
C ASP A 107 22.85 -13.85 -11.29
N ILE A 108 23.32 -14.02 -10.05
CA ILE A 108 24.02 -12.97 -9.29
C ILE A 108 25.45 -13.44 -9.09
N PRO A 109 26.41 -12.92 -9.88
CA PRO A 109 27.81 -13.23 -9.70
C PRO A 109 28.32 -12.84 -8.30
N PRO A 110 29.29 -13.56 -7.72
CA PRO A 110 29.80 -13.30 -6.37
C PRO A 110 30.30 -11.86 -6.13
N GLU A 111 30.83 -11.21 -7.17
CA GLU A 111 31.28 -9.81 -7.09
C GLU A 111 30.15 -8.81 -6.75
N PHE A 112 28.89 -9.17 -6.99
CA PHE A 112 27.74 -8.34 -6.61
C PHE A 112 27.29 -8.54 -5.15
N GLU A 113 27.90 -9.48 -4.43
CA GLU A 113 27.66 -9.66 -2.99
C GLU A 113 28.47 -8.69 -2.13
N GLU A 114 29.41 -7.94 -2.74
CA GLU A 114 30.17 -6.91 -2.06
C GLU A 114 29.34 -5.64 -1.77
N TYR A 115 29.83 -4.83 -0.82
CA TYR A 115 29.19 -3.56 -0.51
C TYR A 115 29.26 -2.59 -1.70
N ALA A 116 28.08 -2.16 -2.16
CA ALA A 116 27.97 -1.05 -3.09
C ALA A 116 28.25 0.30 -2.40
N PRO A 117 28.63 1.35 -3.18
CA PRO A 117 28.71 2.71 -2.67
C PRO A 117 27.39 3.18 -2.06
N VAL A 118 27.45 4.03 -1.03
CA VAL A 118 26.27 4.53 -0.29
C VAL A 118 25.24 5.25 -1.17
N SER A 119 25.68 5.88 -2.26
CA SER A 119 24.80 6.55 -3.23
C SER A 119 24.34 5.63 -4.38
N GLY A 120 24.88 4.41 -4.46
CA GLY A 120 24.75 3.49 -5.59
C GLY A 120 25.96 3.53 -6.52
N THR A 121 26.19 2.43 -7.24
CA THR A 121 27.23 2.32 -8.27
C THR A 121 27.06 3.40 -9.34
N THR A 122 28.16 3.92 -9.89
CA THR A 122 28.12 5.01 -10.88
C THR A 122 27.35 4.60 -12.14
N GLU A 123 27.47 3.35 -12.56
CA GLU A 123 26.82 2.75 -13.71
C GLU A 123 25.29 2.79 -13.55
N LEU A 124 24.79 2.30 -12.42
CA LEU A 124 23.36 2.37 -12.08
C LEU A 124 22.85 3.82 -12.02
N ARG A 125 23.60 4.71 -11.38
CA ARG A 125 23.23 6.12 -11.27
C ARG A 125 23.16 6.80 -12.64
N MET A 126 24.11 6.51 -13.54
CA MET A 126 24.06 6.99 -14.92
C MET A 126 22.90 6.40 -15.72
N ALA A 127 22.62 5.11 -15.56
CA ALA A 127 21.48 4.46 -16.22
C ALA A 127 20.15 5.11 -15.82
N ILE A 128 19.98 5.40 -14.52
CA ILE A 128 18.81 6.14 -14.01
C ILE A 128 18.78 7.56 -14.60
N ALA A 129 19.90 8.30 -14.57
CA ALA A 129 19.96 9.65 -15.12
C ALA A 129 19.55 9.68 -16.60
N ASN A 130 20.06 8.73 -17.40
CA ASN A 130 19.74 8.59 -18.82
C ASN A 130 18.26 8.29 -19.05
N TYR A 131 17.67 7.38 -18.26
CA TYR A 131 16.23 7.12 -18.31
C TYR A 131 15.41 8.40 -18.08
N TYR A 132 15.75 9.19 -17.05
CA TYR A 132 15.06 10.45 -16.80
C TYR A 132 15.28 11.48 -17.91
N ASN A 133 16.48 11.54 -18.49
CA ASN A 133 16.79 12.45 -19.57
C ASN A 133 15.95 12.15 -20.83
N GLU A 134 15.85 10.86 -21.18
CA GLU A 134 15.10 10.39 -22.35
C GLU A 134 13.60 10.68 -22.21
N TRP A 135 13.01 10.40 -21.05
CA TRP A 135 11.56 10.51 -20.88
C TRP A 135 11.07 11.90 -20.47
N PHE A 136 11.90 12.66 -19.74
CA PHE A 136 11.44 13.88 -19.08
C PHE A 136 12.30 15.12 -19.33
N ARG A 137 13.46 15.01 -20.00
CA ARG A 137 14.36 16.16 -20.24
C ARG A 137 14.78 16.37 -21.69
N GLN A 138 14.01 15.87 -22.66
CA GLN A 138 14.25 16.18 -24.07
C GLN A 138 14.19 17.70 -24.30
N GLY A 139 15.20 18.25 -24.98
CA GLY A 139 15.31 19.68 -25.29
C GLY A 139 15.64 20.59 -24.10
N GLN A 140 15.95 20.04 -22.92
CA GLN A 140 16.39 20.85 -21.78
C GLN A 140 17.84 21.33 -21.96
N ALA A 141 18.13 22.53 -21.46
CA ALA A 141 19.48 23.11 -21.52
C ALA A 141 20.53 22.29 -20.73
N THR A 142 20.09 21.55 -19.71
CA THR A 142 20.95 20.67 -18.92
C THR A 142 20.32 19.29 -18.80
N LEU A 143 21.16 18.25 -18.88
CA LEU A 143 20.78 16.87 -18.64
C LEU A 143 21.33 16.41 -17.29
N TYR A 144 20.66 15.44 -16.68
CA TYR A 144 21.13 14.83 -15.44
C TYR A 144 22.35 13.94 -15.68
N THR A 145 23.24 13.91 -14.69
CA THR A 145 24.39 13.01 -14.59
C THR A 145 24.25 12.13 -13.33
N ALA A 146 25.21 11.24 -13.09
CA ALA A 146 25.26 10.43 -11.87
C ALA A 146 25.30 11.25 -10.58
N ASP A 147 25.72 12.52 -10.65
CA ASP A 147 25.77 13.42 -9.50
C ASP A 147 24.37 13.90 -9.09
N ASN A 148 23.39 13.82 -9.99
CA ASN A 148 21.99 14.15 -9.69
C ASN A 148 21.20 12.97 -9.10
N VAL A 149 21.82 11.79 -8.97
CA VAL A 149 21.12 10.55 -8.58
C VAL A 149 21.69 9.95 -7.30
N CYS A 150 20.80 9.61 -6.36
CA CYS A 150 21.12 8.80 -5.19
C CYS A 150 20.12 7.66 -5.08
N VAL A 151 20.63 6.42 -5.04
CA VAL A 151 19.81 5.21 -4.91
C VAL A 151 19.35 5.02 -3.47
N VAL A 152 18.10 4.64 -3.28
CA VAL A 152 17.45 4.45 -1.97
C VAL A 152 16.55 3.20 -2.01
N PRO A 153 16.35 2.50 -0.88
CA PRO A 153 15.54 1.29 -0.82
C PRO A 153 14.04 1.64 -0.85
N GLY A 154 13.55 1.96 -2.04
CA GLY A 154 12.17 2.35 -2.28
C GLY A 154 11.83 3.78 -1.87
N GLY A 155 10.62 4.22 -2.24
CA GLY A 155 10.18 5.61 -2.04
C GLY A 155 10.11 6.03 -0.58
N ARG A 156 9.66 5.14 0.32
CA ARG A 156 9.50 5.47 1.75
C ARG A 156 10.83 5.81 2.41
N ALA A 157 11.85 4.96 2.26
CA ALA A 157 13.17 5.22 2.80
C ALA A 157 13.83 6.45 2.16
N GLY A 158 13.60 6.67 0.86
CA GLY A 158 14.02 7.88 0.16
C GLY A 158 13.44 9.15 0.77
N LEU A 159 12.12 9.18 1.00
CA LEU A 159 11.44 10.30 1.64
C LEU A 159 11.93 10.51 3.08
N THR A 160 12.08 9.44 3.87
CA THR A 160 12.65 9.54 5.22
C THR A 160 14.04 10.18 5.20
N ARG A 161 14.91 9.78 4.26
CA ARG A 161 16.24 10.38 4.11
C ARG A 161 16.16 11.87 3.78
N ILE A 162 15.32 12.25 2.82
CA ILE A 162 15.10 13.66 2.46
C ILE A 162 14.62 14.45 3.69
N MET A 163 13.60 13.95 4.38
CA MET A 163 13.03 14.62 5.55
C MET A 163 14.03 14.71 6.71
N SER A 164 14.91 13.73 6.88
CA SER A 164 15.94 13.77 7.92
C SER A 164 16.98 14.88 7.72
N CYS A 165 17.18 15.31 6.48
CA CYS A 165 18.09 16.41 6.15
C CYS A 165 17.41 17.80 6.21
N ILE A 166 16.07 17.84 6.28
CA ILE A 166 15.29 19.08 6.35
C ILE A 166 15.06 19.39 7.84
N VAL A 167 15.59 20.52 8.32
CA VAL A 167 15.28 21.07 9.66
C VAL A 167 13.77 21.36 9.77
N ASN A 168 13.22 21.33 11.01
CA ASN A 168 11.87 21.72 11.41
C ASN A 168 10.99 22.29 10.27
N ALA A 169 10.35 21.40 9.53
CA ALA A 169 9.40 21.73 8.49
C ALA A 169 8.06 21.04 8.80
N MET A 170 6.97 21.79 8.70
CA MET A 170 5.62 21.25 8.83
C MET A 170 5.21 20.66 7.48
N VAL A 171 5.18 19.34 7.35
CA VAL A 171 4.99 18.65 6.05
C VAL A 171 3.55 18.18 5.82
N GLY A 172 2.69 18.17 6.85
CA GLY A 172 1.29 17.78 6.70
C GLY A 172 0.63 17.31 8.00
N TYR A 173 -0.64 16.92 7.89
CA TYR A 173 -1.44 16.35 8.97
C TYR A 173 -1.48 14.81 8.82
N PHE A 174 -1.32 14.07 9.93
CA PHE A 174 -0.99 12.63 9.94
C PHE A 174 -2.13 11.68 9.53
N LEU A 175 -3.26 12.17 9.00
CA LEU A 175 -4.45 11.34 8.81
C LEU A 175 -4.98 11.38 7.37
N PRO A 176 -5.24 10.21 6.75
CA PRO A 176 -5.12 8.84 7.28
C PRO A 176 -3.80 8.15 6.91
N ASP A 177 -3.15 7.51 7.90
CA ASP A 177 -1.98 6.63 7.74
C ASP A 177 -2.37 5.32 7.02
N TYR A 178 -1.43 4.74 6.26
CA TYR A 178 -1.61 3.58 5.40
C TYR A 178 -1.15 2.25 6.05
N THR A 179 -0.88 2.25 7.37
CA THR A 179 -0.38 1.08 8.12
C THR A 179 -1.43 0.31 8.92
#